data_AF-V5A6S7-F1
#
_entry.id   AF-V5A6S7-F1
#
_cell.length_a   1.000
_cell.length_b   1.000
_cell.length_c   1.000
_cell.angle_alpha   90.00
_cell.angle_beta   90.00
_cell.angle_gamma   90.00
#
_symmetry.space_group_name_H-M   'P 1'
#
loop_
_entity.id
_entity.type
_entity.pdbx_description
1 polymer ?
#
loop_
_entity_poly.entity_id
_entity_poly.type
_entity_poly.pdbx_seq_one_letter_code
_entity_poly.pdbx_strand_id
1 'polypeptide(L)'
;MSLERSAQKEYFESEYKRYRKQAEAARDSGKASAAATYYEQCADVLEELATLETTDTLAQERRSLASNLTKAAQKLSRDGSLGSADDESERSDVADSQTGTKPDHPPDDGDEDSETDADTYLEAPPEMGFGDVGGMTELKQTLRDQVIDPLERPALYEEYELGVVNGLLLHGPPGTGKTYVTEALAGELGYNYVNVQAS
;
A
#
# COMPACT_ATOMS: atom_id res chain seq x y z
N MET A 1 17.94 -13.97 23.56
CA MET A 1 17.91 -13.76 22.10
C MET A 1 16.54 -13.40 21.53
N SER A 2 15.48 -14.21 21.64
CA SER A 2 14.16 -13.84 21.04
C SER A 2 13.40 -12.74 21.80
N LEU A 3 13.47 -12.71 23.14
CA LEU A 3 12.81 -11.67 23.94
C LEU A 3 13.48 -10.29 23.80
N GLU A 4 14.81 -10.25 23.73
CA GLU A 4 15.58 -9.00 23.62
C GLU A 4 15.31 -8.28 22.30
N ARG A 5 15.29 -9.02 21.17
CA ARG A 5 14.93 -8.46 19.86
C ARG A 5 13.49 -7.93 19.82
N SER A 6 12.55 -8.63 20.45
CA SER A 6 11.15 -8.20 20.50
C SER A 6 10.98 -6.91 21.29
N ALA A 7 11.62 -6.80 22.46
CA ALA A 7 11.57 -5.59 23.29
C ALA A 7 12.28 -4.41 22.60
N GLN A 8 13.40 -4.69 21.93
CA GLN A 8 14.15 -3.69 21.18
C GLN A 8 13.35 -3.17 19.97
N LYS A 9 12.65 -4.07 19.25
CA LYS A 9 11.73 -3.70 18.17
C LYS A 9 10.59 -2.81 18.67
N GLU A 10 9.93 -3.19 19.76
CA GLU A 10 8.82 -2.40 20.35
C GLU A 10 9.28 -1.00 20.81
N TYR A 11 10.50 -0.91 21.35
CA TYR A 11 11.12 0.37 21.70
C TYR A 11 11.32 1.26 20.46
N PHE A 12 11.92 0.73 19.39
CA PHE A 12 12.16 1.49 18.16
C PHE A 12 10.85 1.84 17.43
N GLU A 13 9.84 0.98 17.43
CA GLU A 13 8.51 1.33 16.90
C GLU A 13 7.87 2.48 17.67
N SER A 14 8.06 2.52 18.99
CA SER A 14 7.56 3.60 19.84
C SER A 14 8.30 4.93 19.60
N GLU A 15 9.63 4.89 19.47
CA GLU A 15 10.45 6.06 19.12
C GLU A 15 10.13 6.57 17.71
N TYR A 16 9.94 5.68 16.73
CA TYR A 16 9.50 6.05 15.39
C TYR A 16 8.17 6.82 15.43
N LYS A 17 7.15 6.28 16.12
CA LYS A 17 5.85 6.96 16.27
C LYS A 17 5.99 8.34 16.93
N ARG A 18 6.89 8.46 17.90
CA ARG A 18 7.16 9.71 18.60
C ARG A 18 7.82 10.75 17.67
N TYR A 19 8.87 10.38 16.95
CA TYR A 19 9.54 11.28 16.01
C TYR A 19 8.63 11.66 14.85
N ARG A 20 7.85 10.72 14.33
CA ARG A 20 6.88 10.97 13.26
C ARG A 20 5.85 12.03 13.68
N LYS A 21 5.25 11.87 14.87
CA LYS A 21 4.31 12.85 15.43
C LYS A 21 4.95 14.23 15.62
N GLN A 22 6.22 14.28 16.00
CA GLN A 22 6.96 15.54 16.13
C GLN A 22 7.28 16.17 14.78
N ALA A 23 7.59 15.38 13.75
CA ALA A 23 7.79 15.83 12.38
C ALA A 23 6.52 16.46 11.81
N GLU A 24 5.37 15.78 11.97
CA GLU A 24 4.05 16.27 11.55
C GLU A 24 3.70 17.59 12.25
N ALA A 25 3.82 17.64 13.58
CA ALA A 25 3.57 18.87 14.33
C ALA A 25 4.50 20.03 13.94
N ALA A 26 5.77 19.74 13.61
CA ALA A 26 6.72 20.74 13.11
C ALA A 26 6.34 21.22 11.70
N ARG A 27 5.87 20.32 10.83
CA ARG A 27 5.37 20.61 9.48
C ARG A 27 4.15 21.52 9.53
N ASP A 28 3.16 21.17 10.36
CA ASP A 28 1.91 21.94 10.54
C ASP A 28 2.18 23.33 11.13
N SER A 29 3.21 23.44 11.98
CA SER A 29 3.67 24.71 12.53
C SER A 29 4.52 25.54 11.55
N GLY A 30 4.74 25.08 10.32
CA GLY A 30 5.57 25.73 9.30
C GLY A 30 7.07 25.71 9.60
N LYS A 31 7.54 24.86 10.52
CA LYS A 31 8.95 24.77 10.93
C LYS A 31 9.68 23.72 10.09
N ALA A 32 9.90 24.03 8.81
CA ALA A 32 10.49 23.10 7.84
C ALA A 32 11.83 22.49 8.28
N SER A 33 12.72 23.29 8.88
CA SER A 33 14.02 22.79 9.37
C SER A 33 13.87 21.79 10.52
N ALA A 34 12.95 22.04 11.47
CA ALA A 34 12.69 21.10 12.56
C ALA A 34 12.02 19.81 12.05
N ALA A 35 11.10 19.93 11.09
CA ALA A 35 10.46 18.79 10.45
C ALA A 35 11.50 17.92 9.72
N ALA A 36 12.44 18.52 8.99
CA ALA A 36 13.51 17.79 8.32
C ALA A 36 14.38 16.99 9.32
N THR A 37 14.78 17.58 10.45
CA THR A 37 15.52 16.86 11.49
C THR A 37 14.74 15.67 12.04
N TYR A 38 13.43 15.82 12.30
CA TYR A 38 12.61 14.71 12.77
C TYR A 38 12.42 13.61 11.71
N TYR A 39 12.36 13.96 10.42
CA TYR A 39 12.32 12.97 9.34
C TYR A 39 13.64 12.20 9.19
N GLU A 40 14.80 12.84 9.38
CA GLU A 40 16.10 12.14 9.46
C GLU A 40 16.11 11.16 10.63
N GLN A 41 15.66 11.59 11.82
CA GLN A 41 15.55 10.70 12.98
C GLN A 41 14.60 9.52 12.76
N CYS A 42 13.51 9.74 12.01
CA CYS A 42 12.61 8.65 11.61
C CYS A 42 13.29 7.64 10.68
N ALA A 43 14.09 8.12 9.71
CA ALA A 43 14.81 7.28 8.78
C ALA A 43 15.83 6.39 9.52
N ASP A 44 16.60 6.96 10.44
CA ASP A 44 17.58 6.22 11.25
C ASP A 44 16.91 5.09 12.06
N VAL A 45 15.77 5.38 12.69
CA VAL A 45 15.01 4.37 13.47
C VAL A 45 14.45 3.27 12.57
N LEU A 46 14.04 3.60 11.35
CA LEU A 46 13.57 2.61 10.37
C LEU A 46 14.70 1.69 9.89
N GLU A 47 15.92 2.21 9.73
CA GLU A 47 17.08 1.38 9.41
C GLU A 47 17.39 0.40 10.54
N GLU A 48 17.35 0.86 11.79
CA GLU A 48 17.51 0.00 12.97
C GLU A 48 16.41 -1.07 13.04
N LEU A 49 15.15 -0.69 12.81
CA LEU A 49 14.04 -1.65 12.72
C LEU A 49 14.27 -2.69 11.61
N ALA A 50 14.76 -2.29 10.44
CA ALA A 50 15.05 -3.19 9.33
C ALA A 50 16.11 -4.26 9.69
N THR A 51 17.05 -3.96 10.60
CA THR A 51 18.03 -4.95 11.07
C THR A 51 17.44 -5.95 12.07
N LEU A 52 16.35 -5.57 12.74
CA LEU A 52 15.65 -6.38 13.73
C LEU A 52 14.54 -7.23 13.11
N GLU A 53 14.14 -6.95 11.87
CA GLU A 53 13.09 -7.69 11.19
C GLU A 53 13.47 -9.15 10.90
N THR A 54 12.47 -10.02 11.01
CA THR A 54 12.63 -11.47 10.79
C THR A 54 12.51 -11.88 9.33
N THR A 55 11.95 -11.01 8.50
CA THR A 55 11.60 -11.30 7.10
C THR A 55 12.24 -10.26 6.20
N ASP A 56 12.85 -10.71 5.10
CA ASP A 56 13.54 -9.84 4.14
C ASP A 56 12.61 -8.80 3.51
N THR A 57 11.35 -9.15 3.26
CA THR A 57 10.35 -8.23 2.69
C THR A 57 10.10 -7.05 3.63
N LEU A 58 9.83 -7.32 4.91
CA LEU A 58 9.59 -6.27 5.91
C LEU A 58 10.84 -5.41 6.13
N ALA A 59 12.02 -6.03 6.13
CA ALA A 59 13.29 -5.31 6.19
C ALA A 59 13.50 -4.40 4.96
N GLN A 60 13.11 -4.84 3.77
CA GLN A 60 13.17 -4.02 2.55
C GLN A 60 12.18 -2.86 2.60
N GLU A 61 10.93 -3.09 3.02
CA GLU A 61 9.92 -2.03 3.19
C GLU A 61 10.39 -0.93 4.16
N ARG A 62 10.97 -1.32 5.30
CA ARG A 62 11.53 -0.38 6.28
C ARG A 62 12.66 0.47 5.68
N ARG A 63 13.55 -0.14 4.88
CA ARG A 63 14.65 0.58 4.20
C ARG A 63 14.17 1.50 3.09
N SER A 64 13.18 1.07 2.30
CA SER A 64 12.58 1.95 1.29
C SER A 64 11.93 3.16 1.93
N LEU A 65 11.23 2.96 3.05
CA LEU A 65 10.60 4.04 3.80
C LEU A 65 11.66 5.00 4.38
N ALA A 66 12.73 4.47 4.97
CA ALA A 66 13.86 5.28 5.46
C ALA A 66 14.44 6.16 4.34
N SER A 67 14.72 5.58 3.17
CA SER A 67 15.25 6.32 2.01
C SER A 67 14.31 7.45 1.55
N ASN A 68 13.00 7.20 1.53
CA ASN A 68 12.01 8.20 1.16
C ASN A 68 11.98 9.35 2.18
N LEU A 69 12.02 9.06 3.48
CA LEU A 69 12.07 10.08 4.54
C LEU A 69 13.36 10.91 4.49
N THR A 70 14.51 10.29 4.21
CA THR A 70 15.78 11.02 4.02
C THR A 70 15.69 11.98 2.84
N LYS A 71 15.14 11.54 1.69
CA LYS A 71 14.93 12.41 0.53
C LYS A 71 13.99 13.57 0.86
N ALA A 72 12.90 13.30 1.57
CA ALA A 72 11.96 14.32 2.02
C ALA A 72 12.65 15.35 2.94
N ALA A 73 13.44 14.91 3.91
CA ALA A 73 14.19 15.77 4.81
C ALA A 73 15.20 16.68 4.09
N GLN A 74 15.92 16.13 3.09
CA GLN A 74 16.84 16.90 2.27
C GLN A 74 16.12 17.96 1.44
N LYS A 75 14.95 17.61 0.86
CA LYS A 75 14.11 18.57 0.11
C LYS A 75 13.60 19.69 1.01
N LEU A 76 13.07 19.34 2.18
CA LEU A 76 12.60 20.29 3.20
C LEU A 76 13.70 21.24 3.69
N SER A 77 14.93 20.73 3.84
CA SER A 77 16.08 21.55 4.27
C SER A 77 16.59 22.49 3.19
N ARG A 78 16.56 22.07 1.91
CA ARG A 78 17.05 22.88 0.78
C ARG A 78 16.07 23.94 0.33
N ASP A 79 14.81 23.56 0.13
CA ASP A 79 13.87 24.40 -0.61
C ASP A 79 13.04 25.29 0.33
N GLY A 80 12.95 24.94 1.62
CA GLY A 80 12.16 25.66 2.63
C GLY A 80 10.67 25.82 2.27
N SER A 81 10.25 25.21 1.15
CA SER A 81 8.98 25.39 0.49
C SER A 81 8.09 24.22 0.85
N LEU A 82 6.94 24.53 1.45
CA LEU A 82 5.84 23.62 1.73
C LEU A 82 5.05 23.34 0.44
N GLY A 83 5.75 22.91 -0.61
CA GLY A 83 5.16 22.49 -1.87
C GLY A 83 4.74 21.03 -1.79
N SER A 84 3.50 20.75 -2.17
CA SER A 84 3.01 19.43 -2.57
C SER A 84 4.09 18.73 -3.39
N ALA A 85 4.35 17.46 -3.12
CA ALA A 85 5.33 16.69 -3.86
C ALA A 85 4.81 16.31 -5.27
N ASP A 86 4.51 17.31 -6.09
CA ASP A 86 4.40 17.19 -7.54
C ASP A 86 5.72 17.68 -8.14
N ASP A 87 6.70 16.78 -8.29
CA ASP A 87 7.77 16.95 -9.29
C ASP A 87 8.41 15.58 -9.57
N GLU A 88 8.10 15.05 -10.75
CA GLU A 88 8.76 13.88 -11.33
C GLU A 88 10.13 14.27 -11.92
N SER A 89 11.22 13.69 -11.40
CA SER A 89 12.51 13.41 -12.07
C SER A 89 13.59 13.19 -11.00
N GLU A 90 14.51 12.22 -11.03
CA GLU A 90 15.18 11.59 -12.17
C GLU A 90 15.54 10.11 -11.91
N ARG A 91 15.65 9.43 -13.04
CA ARG A 91 16.38 8.19 -13.37
C ARG A 91 17.59 7.86 -12.48
N SER A 92 17.84 6.56 -12.30
CA SER A 92 19.20 6.04 -12.18
C SER A 92 19.38 4.83 -13.08
N ASP A 93 20.28 5.03 -14.03
CA ASP A 93 20.78 4.12 -15.04
C ASP A 93 21.39 2.83 -14.50
N VAL A 94 21.18 1.74 -15.24
CA VAL A 94 22.16 0.64 -15.35
C VAL A 94 22.18 0.14 -16.81
N ALA A 95 23.11 0.69 -17.60
CA ALA A 95 23.75 0.01 -18.73
C ALA A 95 24.89 -0.87 -18.15
N ASP A 96 25.32 -2.02 -18.66
CA ASP A 96 25.61 -2.52 -20.01
C ASP A 96 25.81 -4.07 -19.80
N SER A 97 25.54 -5.04 -20.69
CA SER A 97 26.23 -5.25 -21.97
C SER A 97 25.69 -6.51 -22.69
N GLN A 98 25.29 -6.33 -23.96
CA GLN A 98 25.26 -7.18 -25.16
C GLN A 98 25.46 -8.72 -25.10
N THR A 99 24.59 -9.48 -25.80
CA THR A 99 24.81 -10.05 -27.16
C THR A 99 23.86 -11.21 -27.50
N GLY A 100 23.34 -11.26 -28.74
CA GLY A 100 23.17 -12.52 -29.47
C GLY A 100 21.76 -13.06 -29.76
N THR A 101 21.33 -12.85 -31.00
CA THR A 101 20.64 -13.82 -31.87
C THR A 101 19.10 -13.97 -31.75
N LYS A 102 18.43 -13.51 -32.81
CA LYS A 102 17.05 -13.85 -33.19
C LYS A 102 16.86 -15.36 -33.38
N PRO A 103 15.67 -15.90 -33.10
CA PRO A 103 15.11 -16.96 -33.93
C PRO A 103 13.90 -16.44 -34.69
N ASP A 104 13.94 -16.65 -36.01
CA ASP A 104 12.81 -16.67 -36.93
C ASP A 104 11.58 -17.38 -36.33
N HIS A 105 10.45 -16.68 -36.28
CA HIS A 105 9.13 -17.29 -36.21
C HIS A 105 8.35 -16.88 -37.47
N PRO A 106 7.70 -17.83 -38.18
CA PRO A 106 6.97 -17.54 -39.41
C PRO A 106 5.74 -16.65 -39.12
N PRO A 107 5.20 -15.96 -40.13
CA PRO A 107 3.98 -15.17 -39.96
C PRO A 107 2.82 -16.14 -39.72
N ASP A 108 2.14 -15.99 -38.58
CA ASP A 108 0.88 -16.64 -38.31
C ASP A 108 -0.22 -15.73 -38.87
N ASP A 109 -0.76 -16.12 -40.03
CA ASP A 109 -1.95 -15.56 -40.64
C ASP A 109 -3.17 -16.03 -39.82
N GLY A 110 -3.81 -15.12 -39.08
CA GLY A 110 -4.98 -15.45 -38.26
C GLY A 110 -5.65 -14.23 -37.63
N ASP A 111 -6.44 -13.56 -38.45
CA ASP A 111 -7.61 -12.69 -38.23
C ASP A 111 -8.05 -12.26 -36.79
N GLU A 112 -8.47 -10.98 -36.76
CA GLU A 112 -9.36 -10.29 -35.80
C GLU A 112 -8.75 -9.75 -34.49
N ASP A 113 -8.18 -8.54 -34.60
CA ASP A 113 -8.19 -7.53 -33.53
C ASP A 113 -9.64 -7.19 -33.16
N SER A 114 -10.33 -8.06 -32.40
CA SER A 114 -11.47 -7.61 -31.62
C SER A 114 -10.88 -6.81 -30.46
N GLU A 115 -11.00 -5.48 -30.49
CA GLU A 115 -10.88 -4.68 -29.28
C GLU A 115 -11.91 -5.20 -28.29
N THR A 116 -11.49 -6.08 -27.38
CA THR A 116 -12.37 -6.63 -26.36
C THR A 116 -12.70 -5.49 -25.41
N ASP A 117 -13.89 -4.91 -25.53
CA ASP A 117 -14.37 -3.86 -24.65
C ASP A 117 -14.34 -4.39 -23.20
N ALA A 118 -13.45 -3.82 -22.37
CA ALA A 118 -13.29 -4.21 -20.97
C ALA A 118 -14.61 -4.08 -20.18
N ASP A 119 -15.51 -3.21 -20.65
CA ASP A 119 -16.86 -3.04 -20.12
C ASP A 119 -17.71 -4.31 -20.19
N THR A 120 -17.39 -5.27 -21.06
CA THR A 120 -18.10 -6.55 -21.18
C THR A 120 -17.98 -7.40 -19.90
N TYR A 121 -16.91 -7.21 -19.12
CA TYR A 121 -16.64 -8.00 -17.91
C TYR A 121 -16.99 -7.27 -16.61
N LEU A 122 -17.43 -6.01 -16.69
CA LEU A 122 -17.83 -5.23 -15.53
C LEU A 122 -19.27 -5.55 -15.13
N GLU A 123 -19.45 -6.04 -13.92
CA GLU A 123 -20.76 -6.21 -13.30
C GLU A 123 -21.10 -4.96 -12.49
N ALA A 124 -22.35 -4.49 -12.60
CA ALA A 124 -22.88 -3.43 -11.77
C ALA A 124 -22.94 -3.88 -10.31
N PRO A 125 -22.77 -2.96 -9.33
CA PRO A 125 -22.82 -3.31 -7.91
C PRO A 125 -24.17 -3.99 -7.56
N PRO A 126 -24.16 -5.06 -6.76
CA PRO A 126 -25.39 -5.70 -6.31
C PRO A 126 -26.18 -4.78 -5.36
N GLU A 127 -27.50 -4.92 -5.32
CA GLU A 127 -28.35 -4.14 -4.41
C GLU A 127 -28.19 -4.53 -2.93
N MET A 128 -27.47 -5.63 -2.66
CA MET A 128 -27.26 -6.20 -1.33
C MET A 128 -26.07 -5.56 -0.62
N GLY A 129 -26.23 -5.22 0.67
CA GLY A 129 -25.15 -4.66 1.49
C GLY A 129 -24.87 -5.49 2.76
N PHE A 130 -24.05 -4.94 3.66
CA PHE A 130 -23.75 -5.59 4.93
C PHE A 130 -24.96 -5.70 5.87
N GLY A 131 -26.03 -4.95 5.62
CA GLY A 131 -27.31 -5.07 6.32
C GLY A 131 -28.01 -6.41 6.09
N ASP A 132 -27.82 -7.00 4.91
CA ASP A 132 -28.49 -8.26 4.50
C ASP A 132 -27.75 -9.51 5.00
N VAL A 133 -26.47 -9.36 5.37
CA VAL A 133 -25.66 -10.43 5.94
C VAL A 133 -26.02 -10.63 7.41
N GLY A 134 -26.43 -11.82 7.82
CA GLY A 134 -26.68 -12.12 9.24
C GLY A 134 -25.38 -12.32 10.05
N GLY A 135 -25.25 -11.65 11.20
CA GLY A 135 -24.11 -11.86 12.11
C GLY A 135 -22.77 -11.35 11.54
N MET A 136 -21.70 -12.12 11.76
CA MET A 136 -20.34 -11.84 11.24
C MET A 136 -19.81 -10.45 11.60
N THR A 137 -20.20 -9.92 12.76
CA THR A 137 -19.94 -8.54 13.17
C THR A 137 -18.46 -8.17 13.12
N GLU A 138 -17.60 -9.06 13.63
CA GLU A 138 -16.15 -8.84 13.62
C GLU A 138 -15.61 -8.76 12.19
N LEU A 139 -15.98 -9.72 11.32
CA LEU A 139 -15.55 -9.73 9.93
C LEU A 139 -16.01 -8.47 9.17
N LYS A 140 -17.28 -8.07 9.35
CA LYS A 140 -17.80 -6.85 8.73
C LYS A 140 -17.06 -5.61 9.19
N GLN A 141 -16.74 -5.53 10.49
CA GLN A 141 -15.96 -4.43 11.02
C GLN A 141 -14.55 -4.41 10.42
N THR A 142 -13.90 -5.57 10.35
CA THR A 142 -12.59 -5.71 9.69
C THR A 142 -12.65 -5.27 8.22
N LEU A 143 -13.67 -5.69 7.47
CA LEU A 143 -13.84 -5.28 6.06
C LEU A 143 -14.08 -3.77 5.94
N ARG A 144 -14.84 -3.17 6.85
CA ARG A 144 -15.01 -1.71 6.88
C ARG A 144 -13.68 -1.01 7.10
N ASP A 145 -12.96 -1.38 8.14
CA ASP A 145 -11.74 -0.68 8.55
C ASP A 145 -10.57 -0.91 7.58
N GLN A 146 -10.49 -2.09 6.96
CA GLN A 146 -9.35 -2.50 6.15
C GLN A 146 -9.57 -2.37 4.63
N VAL A 147 -10.82 -2.33 4.16
CA VAL A 147 -11.15 -2.29 2.73
C VAL A 147 -11.95 -1.04 2.39
N ILE A 148 -13.07 -0.80 3.08
CA ILE A 148 -13.95 0.34 2.74
C ILE A 148 -13.29 1.67 3.12
N ASP A 149 -12.79 1.78 4.34
CA ASP A 149 -12.24 3.02 4.89
C ASP A 149 -11.04 3.56 4.07
N PRO A 150 -10.07 2.73 3.63
CA PRO A 150 -9.02 3.18 2.74
C PRO A 150 -9.52 3.58 1.35
N LEU A 151 -10.55 2.92 0.83
CA LEU A 151 -11.13 3.23 -0.48
C LEU A 151 -11.94 4.53 -0.47
N GLU A 152 -12.62 4.84 0.64
CA GLU A 152 -13.38 6.08 0.79
C GLU A 152 -12.50 7.29 1.12
N ARG A 153 -11.38 7.08 1.82
CA ARG A 153 -10.48 8.15 2.26
C ARG A 153 -9.01 7.93 1.85
N PRO A 154 -8.72 7.71 0.56
CA PRO A 154 -7.37 7.36 0.10
C PRO A 154 -6.32 8.41 0.46
N ALA A 155 -6.68 9.70 0.41
CA ALA A 155 -5.79 10.80 0.77
C ALA A 155 -5.25 10.70 2.20
N LEU A 156 -6.04 10.21 3.16
CA LEU A 156 -5.57 10.02 4.54
C LEU A 156 -4.60 8.85 4.62
N TYR A 157 -4.86 7.75 3.92
CA TYR A 157 -3.99 6.59 3.94
C TYR A 157 -2.65 6.87 3.25
N GLU A 158 -2.67 7.66 2.17
CA GLU A 158 -1.46 8.18 1.52
C GLU A 158 -0.70 9.16 2.40
N GLU A 159 -1.38 10.14 3.01
CA GLU A 159 -0.77 11.13 3.91
C GLU A 159 -0.10 10.46 5.13
N TYR A 160 -0.75 9.43 5.67
CA TYR A 160 -0.24 8.67 6.81
C TYR A 160 0.60 7.45 6.42
N GLU A 161 0.91 7.24 5.13
CA GLU A 161 1.66 6.08 4.63
C GLU A 161 1.14 4.74 5.19
N LEU A 162 -0.17 4.66 5.40
CA LEU A 162 -0.82 3.47 5.91
C LEU A 162 -1.02 2.49 4.76
N GLY A 163 -0.56 1.25 4.95
CA GLY A 163 -0.75 0.19 3.98
C GLY A 163 -2.23 -0.10 3.76
N VAL A 164 -2.65 -0.05 2.49
CA VAL A 164 -3.96 -0.52 2.05
C VAL A 164 -3.94 -2.03 1.84
N VAL A 165 -5.06 -2.71 2.10
CA VAL A 165 -5.15 -4.16 1.87
C VAL A 165 -5.19 -4.42 0.36
N ASN A 166 -4.13 -5.05 -0.16
CA ASN A 166 -4.00 -5.39 -1.57
C ASN A 166 -4.82 -6.64 -1.98
N GLY A 167 -5.27 -7.44 -1.02
CA GLY A 167 -6.04 -8.65 -1.29
C GLY A 167 -6.55 -9.31 -0.03
N LEU A 168 -7.70 -9.97 -0.13
CA LEU A 168 -8.37 -10.62 0.99
C LEU A 168 -8.74 -12.06 0.61
N LEU A 169 -8.44 -13.00 1.49
CA LEU A 169 -8.78 -14.42 1.33
C LEU A 169 -9.83 -14.83 2.37
N LEU A 170 -11.03 -15.16 1.89
CA LEU A 170 -12.06 -15.76 2.72
C LEU A 170 -11.95 -17.29 2.67
N HIS A 171 -11.66 -17.93 3.81
CA HIS A 171 -11.55 -19.39 3.91
C HIS A 171 -12.50 -19.97 4.96
N GLY A 172 -12.90 -21.23 4.78
CA GLY A 172 -13.70 -21.99 5.76
C GLY A 172 -14.56 -23.09 5.13
N PRO A 173 -15.38 -23.80 5.93
CA PRO A 173 -16.30 -24.83 5.44
C PRO A 173 -17.26 -24.34 4.35
N PRO A 174 -17.76 -25.20 3.45
CA PRO A 174 -18.78 -24.81 2.49
C PRO A 174 -20.05 -24.35 3.21
N GLY A 175 -20.75 -23.35 2.66
CA GLY A 175 -22.01 -22.84 3.22
C GLY A 175 -21.88 -21.80 4.35
N THR A 176 -20.68 -21.33 4.70
CA THR A 176 -20.50 -20.26 5.70
C THR A 176 -20.66 -18.84 5.15
N GLY A 177 -21.28 -18.67 3.98
CA GLY A 177 -21.58 -17.35 3.41
C GLY A 177 -20.37 -16.56 2.89
N LYS A 178 -19.26 -17.20 2.51
CA LYS A 178 -18.07 -16.52 1.96
C LYS A 178 -18.37 -15.72 0.69
N THR A 179 -19.01 -16.35 -0.29
CA THR A 179 -19.43 -15.66 -1.53
C THR A 179 -20.44 -14.55 -1.21
N TYR A 180 -21.40 -14.84 -0.32
CA TYR A 180 -22.45 -13.92 0.08
C TYR A 180 -21.91 -12.65 0.74
N VAL A 181 -20.90 -12.74 1.61
CA VAL A 181 -20.28 -11.55 2.22
C VAL A 181 -19.43 -10.75 1.22
N THR A 182 -18.83 -11.41 0.22
CA THR A 182 -18.12 -10.71 -0.87
C THR A 182 -19.09 -9.92 -1.74
N GLU A 183 -20.22 -10.50 -2.12
CA GLU A 183 -21.27 -9.81 -2.87
C GLU A 183 -21.82 -8.61 -2.09
N ALA A 184 -22.10 -8.80 -0.79
CA ALA A 184 -22.53 -7.71 0.09
C ALA A 184 -21.48 -6.59 0.24
N LEU A 185 -20.18 -6.92 0.23
CA LEU A 185 -19.10 -5.92 0.23
C LEU A 185 -19.09 -5.10 -1.06
N ALA A 186 -19.29 -5.76 -2.21
CA ALA A 186 -19.37 -5.07 -3.50
C ALA A 186 -20.54 -4.07 -3.54
N GLY A 187 -21.71 -4.46 -3.01
CA GLY A 187 -22.87 -3.57 -2.91
C GLY A 187 -22.69 -2.45 -1.89
N GLU A 188 -22.01 -2.68 -0.76
CA GLU A 188 -21.69 -1.64 0.22
C GLU A 188 -20.76 -0.56 -0.38
N LEU A 189 -19.84 -0.94 -1.25
CA LEU A 189 -18.92 -0.02 -1.94
C LEU A 189 -19.56 0.74 -3.11
N GLY A 190 -20.62 0.20 -3.71
CA GLY A 190 -21.25 0.79 -4.89
C GLY A 190 -20.32 0.86 -6.12
N TYR A 191 -19.26 0.06 -6.14
CA TYR A 191 -18.30 -0.01 -7.25
C TYR A 191 -18.62 -1.17 -8.19
N ASN A 192 -18.27 -1.00 -9.46
CA ASN A 192 -18.31 -2.10 -10.43
C ASN A 192 -17.31 -3.19 -10.01
N TYR A 193 -17.67 -4.45 -10.22
CA TYR A 193 -16.81 -5.57 -9.86
C TYR A 193 -16.71 -6.61 -10.99
N VAL A 194 -15.72 -7.48 -10.91
CA VAL A 194 -15.52 -8.59 -11.86
C VAL A 194 -15.54 -9.89 -11.08
N ASN A 195 -16.45 -10.80 -11.42
CA ASN A 195 -16.50 -12.13 -10.84
C ASN A 195 -15.69 -13.11 -11.70
N VAL A 196 -14.61 -13.66 -11.15
CA VAL A 196 -13.79 -14.66 -11.84
C VAL A 196 -13.95 -16.01 -11.14
N GLN A 197 -14.52 -16.98 -11.85
CA GLN A 197 -14.65 -18.36 -11.39
C GLN A 197 -13.64 -19.26 -12.11
N ALA A 198 -12.68 -19.79 -11.36
CA ALA A 198 -11.79 -20.84 -11.87
C ALA A 198 -12.57 -22.16 -11.91
N SER A 199 -13.11 -22.50 -13.08
CA SER A 199 -13.79 -23.78 -13.34
C SER A 199 -12.81 -24.88 -13.70
#